data_AF-A0A970HSP9-F1
#
_entry.id   AF-A0A970HSP9-F1
#
_cell.length_a   1.000
_cell.length_b   1.000
_cell.length_c   1.000
_cell.angle_alpha   90.00
_cell.angle_beta   90.00
_cell.angle_gamma   90.00
#
_symmetry.space_group_name_H-M   'P 1'
#
loop_
_entity.id
_entity.type
_entity.pdbx_description
1 polymer ?
#
loop_
_entity_poly.entity_id
_entity_poly.type
_entity_poly.pdbx_seq_one_letter_code
_entity_poly.pdbx_strand_id
1 'polypeptide(L)'
;MAFATAAYDEKCILDSFENQGFAVTTNKYSNQYNYLQPAYAIAAKTKENGDIIVAIVIRGSKSFAGWLTDFRFIPALGDNRHAGFMLAMETLMSQLEPISTNGKTKNFITGHSYGAAVANLLAAELIDRGVSQSSVYAYTFATPNVTIASVSSRNPSGKYNSIFNICNTLDLVPKVPLSLTSTDTWGKYGNTYSFTKEASSSSIFASHNSLLYLDFLTQQRSPDIKGYLGGTKSESVTSALFKFYLTGILCPVDVDIIDSTGELVAQFINNEPYYINNAEETLVLYTIGDEKYIISRADSNYTLKFTATDSGSMDYIVQDFNILSDEVSVTKSFKNVPLTTGKQMISDVGGTVSASDDRLYVTESP
;
A
#
# COMPACT_ATOMS: atom_id res chain seq x y z
N MET A 1 3.56 -0.70 -17.50
CA MET A 1 2.15 -0.64 -17.08
C MET A 1 1.32 -1.74 -17.71
N ALA A 2 1.28 -1.86 -19.05
CA ALA A 2 0.42 -2.84 -19.73
C ALA A 2 0.51 -4.26 -19.15
N PHE A 3 1.71 -4.82 -18.93
CA PHE A 3 1.85 -6.12 -18.27
C PHE A 3 1.34 -6.15 -16.82
N ALA A 4 1.59 -5.11 -16.01
CA ALA A 4 1.08 -5.02 -14.65
C ALA A 4 -0.46 -4.97 -14.60
N THR A 5 -1.10 -4.30 -15.56
CA THR A 5 -2.56 -4.31 -15.74
C THR A 5 -3.06 -5.67 -16.21
N ALA A 6 -2.40 -6.26 -17.23
CA ALA A 6 -2.78 -7.56 -17.78
C ALA A 6 -2.67 -8.69 -16.74
N ALA A 7 -1.73 -8.57 -15.78
CA ALA A 7 -1.50 -9.56 -14.74
C ALA A 7 -2.74 -9.92 -13.90
N TYR A 8 -3.76 -9.06 -13.84
CA TYR A 8 -5.01 -9.35 -13.14
C TYR A 8 -5.82 -10.50 -13.74
N ASP A 9 -5.58 -10.82 -15.01
CA ASP A 9 -6.17 -11.95 -15.73
C ASP A 9 -5.06 -12.83 -16.34
N GLU A 10 -5.07 -14.12 -15.99
CA GLU A 10 -4.03 -15.06 -16.40
C GLU A 10 -3.91 -15.14 -17.93
N LYS A 11 -5.04 -15.23 -18.63
CA LYS A 11 -5.03 -15.32 -20.10
C LYS A 11 -4.47 -14.04 -20.71
N CYS A 12 -4.89 -12.88 -20.22
CA CYS A 12 -4.45 -11.58 -20.72
C CYS A 12 -2.94 -11.40 -20.60
N ILE A 13 -2.31 -11.81 -19.49
CA ILE A 13 -0.85 -11.69 -19.35
C ILE A 13 -0.10 -12.68 -20.24
N LEU A 14 -0.59 -13.91 -20.41
CA LEU A 14 0.02 -14.91 -21.30
C LEU A 14 -0.04 -14.46 -22.76
N ASP A 15 -1.22 -14.01 -23.22
CA ASP A 15 -1.40 -13.43 -24.55
C ASP A 15 -0.50 -12.19 -24.74
N SER A 16 -0.35 -11.37 -23.70
CA SER A 16 0.52 -10.19 -23.74
C SER A 16 2.00 -10.57 -23.91
N PHE A 17 2.46 -11.66 -23.29
CA PHE A 17 3.82 -12.15 -23.50
C PHE A 17 4.02 -12.66 -24.93
N GLU A 18 3.11 -13.50 -25.41
CA GLU A 18 3.17 -14.07 -26.77
C GLU A 18 3.20 -12.96 -27.82
N ASN A 19 2.28 -11.98 -27.73
CA ASN A 19 2.22 -10.84 -28.65
C ASN A 19 3.47 -9.96 -28.65
N GLN A 20 4.24 -9.98 -27.56
CA GLN A 20 5.51 -9.24 -27.45
C GLN A 20 6.74 -10.12 -27.76
N GLY A 21 6.52 -11.39 -28.16
CA GLY A 21 7.55 -12.35 -28.53
C GLY A 21 8.34 -12.89 -27.34
N PHE A 22 7.74 -12.94 -26.16
CA PHE A 22 8.29 -13.61 -24.99
C PHE A 22 7.84 -15.07 -24.95
N ALA A 23 8.74 -15.97 -24.57
CA ALA A 23 8.42 -17.35 -24.24
C ALA A 23 8.16 -17.46 -22.74
N VAL A 24 6.98 -17.94 -22.35
CA VAL A 24 6.63 -18.14 -20.94
C VAL A 24 7.50 -19.24 -20.33
N THR A 25 8.19 -18.93 -19.24
CA THR A 25 9.05 -19.88 -18.51
C THR A 25 8.37 -20.39 -17.25
N THR A 26 7.54 -19.56 -16.61
CA THR A 26 6.82 -19.92 -15.39
C THR A 26 5.49 -19.20 -15.35
N ASN A 27 4.44 -19.91 -14.95
CA ASN A 27 3.12 -19.36 -14.75
C ASN A 27 2.57 -19.93 -13.43
N LYS A 28 2.32 -19.06 -12.45
CA LYS A 28 1.79 -19.42 -11.13
C LYS A 28 0.56 -18.57 -10.84
N TYR A 29 -0.56 -19.02 -11.37
CA TYR A 29 -1.88 -18.47 -11.07
C TYR A 29 -2.68 -19.59 -10.39
N SER A 30 -2.85 -19.49 -9.06
CA SER A 30 -3.66 -20.43 -8.31
C SER A 30 -5.15 -20.07 -8.41
N ASN A 31 -6.02 -21.08 -8.35
CA ASN A 31 -7.46 -20.87 -8.21
C ASN A 31 -7.85 -20.34 -6.83
N GLN A 32 -7.07 -20.63 -5.79
CA GLN A 32 -7.23 -20.08 -4.45
C GLN A 32 -6.31 -18.89 -4.25
N TYR A 33 -6.88 -17.74 -3.92
CA TYR A 33 -6.13 -16.53 -3.67
C TYR A 33 -5.33 -16.69 -2.37
N ASN A 34 -4.00 -16.61 -2.43
CA ASN A 34 -3.13 -16.64 -1.26
C ASN A 34 -2.21 -15.42 -1.27
N TYR A 35 -2.39 -14.56 -0.27
CA TYR A 35 -1.62 -13.34 -0.09
C TYR A 35 -0.12 -13.60 0.19
N LEU A 36 0.26 -14.73 0.79
CA LEU A 36 1.67 -15.10 0.95
C LEU A 36 2.29 -15.67 -0.33
N GLN A 37 1.46 -16.02 -1.32
CA GLN A 37 1.90 -16.61 -2.59
C GLN A 37 1.30 -15.79 -3.74
N PRO A 38 1.89 -14.62 -4.05
CA PRO A 38 1.38 -13.78 -5.13
C PRO A 38 1.24 -14.60 -6.41
N ALA A 39 0.17 -14.36 -7.16
CA ALA A 39 0.13 -14.89 -8.52
C ALA A 39 1.14 -14.11 -9.37
N TYR A 40 1.85 -14.81 -10.24
CA TYR A 40 2.87 -14.20 -11.08
C TYR A 40 3.10 -15.02 -12.35
N ALA A 41 3.64 -14.35 -13.36
CA ALA A 41 4.10 -15.00 -14.57
C ALA A 41 5.49 -14.48 -14.95
N ILE A 42 6.32 -15.38 -15.47
CA ILE A 42 7.68 -15.11 -15.91
C ILE A 42 7.78 -15.53 -17.36
N ALA A 43 8.38 -14.66 -18.17
CA ALA A 43 8.66 -14.96 -19.56
C ALA A 43 10.02 -14.40 -19.95
N ALA A 44 10.67 -15.03 -20.92
CA ALA A 44 12.00 -14.65 -21.38
C ALA A 44 12.01 -14.38 -22.89
N LYS A 45 12.85 -13.43 -23.31
CA LYS A 45 13.10 -13.13 -24.73
C LYS A 45 14.58 -12.81 -24.94
N THR A 46 15.19 -13.45 -25.91
CA THR A 46 16.56 -13.14 -26.34
C THR A 46 16.52 -12.07 -27.43
N LYS A 47 17.28 -11.01 -27.26
CA LYS A 47 17.49 -9.96 -28.26
C LYS A 47 18.55 -10.36 -29.28
N GLU A 48 18.58 -9.68 -30.41
CA GLU A 48 19.59 -9.88 -31.47
C GLU A 48 21.03 -9.68 -30.99
N ASN A 49 21.25 -8.76 -30.05
CA ASN A 49 22.56 -8.51 -29.44
C ASN A 49 22.97 -9.60 -28.41
N GLY A 50 22.13 -10.61 -28.18
CA GLY A 50 22.37 -11.69 -27.24
C GLY A 50 21.98 -11.40 -25.79
N ASP A 51 21.43 -10.22 -25.48
CA ASP A 51 20.84 -9.94 -24.17
C ASP A 51 19.58 -10.78 -23.97
N ILE A 52 19.35 -11.24 -22.74
CA ILE A 52 18.15 -11.98 -22.36
C ILE A 52 17.31 -11.10 -21.46
N ILE A 53 16.12 -10.69 -21.92
CA ILE A 53 15.15 -10.03 -21.06
C ILE A 53 14.35 -11.11 -20.34
N VAL A 54 14.36 -11.07 -19.01
CA VAL A 54 13.47 -11.87 -18.17
C VAL A 54 12.42 -10.94 -17.59
N ALA A 55 11.17 -11.07 -18.05
CA ALA A 55 10.04 -10.33 -17.54
C ALA A 55 9.43 -11.08 -16.35
N ILE A 56 9.44 -10.46 -15.18
CA ILE A 56 8.85 -10.96 -13.93
C ILE A 56 7.64 -10.06 -13.63
N VAL A 57 6.45 -10.59 -13.85
CA VAL A 57 5.20 -9.83 -13.73
C VAL A 57 4.39 -10.39 -12.57
N ILE A 58 4.19 -9.56 -11.55
CA ILE A 58 3.54 -9.94 -10.30
C ILE A 58 2.15 -9.32 -10.24
N ARG A 59 1.13 -10.16 -10.06
CA ARG A 59 -0.27 -9.72 -9.98
C ARG A 59 -0.52 -8.97 -8.67
N GLY A 60 -1.30 -7.90 -8.76
CA GLY A 60 -1.85 -7.22 -7.59
C GLY A 60 -2.96 -8.01 -6.87
N SER A 61 -3.63 -7.33 -5.95
CA SER A 61 -4.77 -7.89 -5.23
C SER A 61 -6.09 -7.48 -5.87
N LYS A 62 -7.01 -8.45 -5.99
CA LYS A 62 -8.37 -8.20 -6.50
C LYS A 62 -9.23 -7.46 -5.46
N SER A 63 -8.93 -7.63 -4.17
CA SER A 63 -9.41 -6.80 -3.08
C SER A 63 -8.21 -6.18 -2.37
N PHE A 64 -8.12 -4.85 -2.40
CA PHE A 64 -7.06 -4.11 -1.73
C PHE A 64 -7.28 -4.08 -0.20
N ALA A 65 -8.54 -4.02 0.22
CA ALA A 65 -8.92 -4.06 1.62
C ALA A 65 -8.47 -5.38 2.28
N GLY A 66 -8.75 -6.51 1.62
CA GLY A 66 -8.28 -7.83 2.07
C GLY A 66 -6.74 -7.92 2.11
N TRP A 67 -6.03 -7.24 1.21
CA TRP A 67 -4.57 -7.15 1.29
C TRP A 67 -4.11 -6.36 2.54
N LEU A 68 -4.73 -5.22 2.86
CA LEU A 68 -4.31 -4.46 4.04
C LEU A 68 -4.59 -5.19 5.35
N THR A 69 -5.65 -6.00 5.42
CA THR A 69 -6.02 -6.78 6.60
C THR A 69 -5.15 -8.01 6.76
N ASP A 70 -4.96 -8.81 5.71
CA ASP A 70 -4.51 -10.21 5.82
C ASP A 70 -2.98 -10.38 6.00
N PHE A 71 -2.15 -9.37 5.71
CA PHE A 71 -0.68 -9.50 5.74
C PHE A 71 -0.04 -9.33 7.13
N ARG A 72 -0.79 -9.61 8.19
CA ARG A 72 -0.48 -9.12 9.54
C ARG A 72 0.06 -10.05 10.58
N PHE A 73 0.02 -11.35 10.40
CA PHE A 73 0.37 -12.25 11.50
C PHE A 73 1.83 -12.66 11.57
N ILE A 74 2.75 -11.82 11.08
CA ILE A 74 4.13 -12.25 10.91
C ILE A 74 5.02 -11.32 11.73
N PRO A 75 5.49 -11.78 12.91
CA PRO A 75 6.35 -10.96 13.76
C PRO A 75 7.56 -10.51 12.96
N ALA A 76 7.80 -9.20 12.96
CA ALA A 76 8.96 -8.61 12.31
C ALA A 76 10.23 -9.24 12.90
N LEU A 77 10.96 -9.99 12.09
CA LEU A 77 12.24 -10.57 12.47
C LEU A 77 13.34 -9.50 12.37
N GLY A 78 13.25 -8.44 13.17
CA GLY A 78 14.26 -7.36 13.20
C GLY A 78 14.54 -6.72 11.83
N ASP A 79 13.60 -6.83 10.89
CA ASP A 79 13.69 -6.31 9.53
C ASP A 79 12.80 -5.08 9.39
N ASN A 80 13.32 -4.05 8.72
CA ASN A 80 12.63 -2.80 8.47
C ASN A 80 11.64 -2.88 7.30
N ARG A 81 11.52 -4.03 6.61
CA ARG A 81 10.57 -4.27 5.52
C ARG A 81 9.23 -4.74 6.07
N HIS A 82 8.15 -4.42 5.37
CA HIS A 82 6.81 -4.94 5.70
C HIS A 82 6.81 -6.46 5.61
N ALA A 83 6.63 -7.15 6.74
CA ALA A 83 6.79 -8.60 6.86
C ALA A 83 5.97 -9.38 5.82
N GLY A 84 4.73 -8.93 5.59
CA GLY A 84 3.87 -9.55 4.61
C GLY A 84 4.37 -9.49 3.15
N PHE A 85 4.89 -8.35 2.71
CA PHE A 85 5.45 -8.22 1.37
C PHE A 85 6.78 -8.97 1.25
N MET A 86 7.57 -8.96 2.33
CA MET A 86 8.84 -9.67 2.40
C MET A 86 8.65 -11.17 2.19
N LEU A 87 7.69 -11.80 2.87
CA LEU A 87 7.44 -13.23 2.71
C LEU A 87 6.87 -13.61 1.34
N ALA A 88 6.01 -12.76 0.78
CA ALA A 88 5.55 -12.92 -0.59
C ALA A 88 6.73 -12.86 -1.59
N MET A 89 7.65 -11.93 -1.37
CA MET A 89 8.88 -11.78 -2.15
C MET A 89 9.82 -12.97 -1.97
N GLU A 90 10.04 -13.45 -0.74
CA GLU A 90 10.88 -14.62 -0.44
C GLU A 90 10.32 -15.89 -1.08
N THR A 91 9.00 -16.08 -1.02
CA THR A 91 8.33 -17.20 -1.67
C THR A 91 8.54 -17.15 -3.18
N LEU A 92 8.33 -15.99 -3.80
CA LEU A 92 8.61 -15.79 -5.23
C LEU A 92 10.10 -16.06 -5.54
N MET A 93 11.01 -15.52 -4.73
CA MET A 93 12.46 -15.66 -4.92
C MET A 93 12.93 -17.12 -4.82
N SER A 94 12.31 -17.92 -3.95
CA SER A 94 12.59 -19.36 -3.85
C SER A 94 12.20 -20.15 -5.10
N GLN A 95 11.29 -19.61 -5.90
CA GLN A 95 10.77 -20.22 -7.13
C GLN A 95 11.42 -19.63 -8.39
N LEU A 96 12.11 -18.50 -8.26
CA LEU A 96 13.00 -17.99 -9.28
C LEU A 96 14.25 -18.89 -9.26
N GLU A 97 14.39 -19.76 -10.27
CA GLU A 97 15.66 -20.40 -10.64
C GLU A 97 16.80 -19.37 -10.49
N PRO A 98 18.03 -19.77 -10.07
CA PRO A 98 19.07 -18.84 -9.65
C PRO A 98 19.19 -17.71 -10.66
N ILE A 99 18.67 -16.53 -10.26
CA ILE A 99 18.47 -15.40 -11.15
C ILE A 99 19.82 -15.12 -11.77
N SER A 100 19.89 -15.32 -13.09
CA SER A 100 21.17 -15.44 -13.77
C SER A 100 21.93 -14.13 -13.64
N THR A 101 22.99 -14.16 -12.83
CA THR A 101 23.98 -13.08 -12.67
C THR A 101 24.91 -12.96 -13.89
N ASN A 102 24.65 -13.73 -14.95
CA ASN A 102 25.30 -13.53 -16.24
C ASN A 102 25.01 -12.10 -16.70
N GLY A 103 26.04 -11.32 -17.00
CA GLY A 103 25.93 -9.90 -17.41
C GLY A 103 25.04 -9.62 -18.64
N LYS A 104 24.59 -10.67 -19.34
CA LYS A 104 23.61 -10.59 -20.45
C LYS A 104 22.15 -10.56 -20.01
N THR A 105 21.83 -10.93 -18.77
CA THR A 105 20.46 -10.96 -18.28
C THR A 105 20.00 -9.56 -17.88
N LYS A 106 18.79 -9.20 -18.33
CA LYS A 106 18.09 -7.94 -18.02
C LYS A 106 16.75 -8.29 -17.36
N ASN A 107 16.67 -8.13 -16.05
CA ASN A 107 15.48 -8.44 -15.26
C ASN A 107 14.49 -7.27 -15.35
N PHE A 108 13.41 -7.43 -16.08
CA PHE A 108 12.30 -6.49 -16.12
C PHE A 108 11.25 -6.92 -15.09
N ILE A 109 11.06 -6.12 -14.04
CA ILE A 109 10.21 -6.49 -12.90
C ILE A 109 9.06 -5.49 -12.83
N THR A 110 7.82 -5.97 -12.74
CA THR A 110 6.68 -5.07 -12.69
C THR A 110 5.49 -5.67 -11.94
N GLY A 111 4.68 -4.77 -11.37
CA GLY A 111 3.43 -5.10 -10.72
C GLY A 111 2.63 -3.84 -10.42
N HIS A 112 1.39 -4.02 -10.02
CA HIS A 112 0.48 -2.96 -9.57
C HIS A 112 0.05 -3.24 -8.13
N SER A 113 -0.11 -2.19 -7.30
CA SER A 113 -0.62 -2.32 -5.93
C SER A 113 0.22 -3.29 -5.08
N TYR A 114 -0.40 -4.32 -4.48
CA TYR A 114 0.28 -5.43 -3.83
C TYR A 114 1.43 -6.04 -4.67
N GLY A 115 1.21 -6.29 -5.96
CA GLY A 115 2.24 -6.85 -6.85
C GLY A 115 3.39 -5.87 -7.09
N ALA A 116 3.11 -4.57 -7.05
CA ALA A 116 4.12 -3.52 -7.11
C ALA A 116 5.01 -3.51 -5.86
N ALA A 117 4.43 -3.78 -4.68
CA ALA A 117 5.16 -3.87 -3.43
C ALA A 117 6.17 -5.03 -3.43
N VAL A 118 5.70 -6.22 -3.83
CA VAL A 118 6.54 -7.41 -3.97
C VAL A 118 7.62 -7.18 -5.03
N ALA A 119 7.28 -6.55 -6.17
CA ALA A 119 8.24 -6.20 -7.22
C ALA A 119 9.31 -5.22 -6.75
N ASN A 120 8.94 -4.23 -5.92
CA ASN A 120 9.88 -3.26 -5.34
C ASN A 120 10.90 -3.97 -4.43
N LEU A 121 10.42 -4.81 -3.51
CA LEU A 121 11.29 -5.59 -2.62
C LEU A 121 12.18 -6.57 -3.39
N LEU A 122 11.62 -7.29 -4.38
CA LEU A 122 12.39 -8.23 -5.19
C LEU A 122 13.53 -7.53 -5.94
N ALA A 123 13.28 -6.35 -6.51
CA ALA A 123 14.29 -5.59 -7.21
C ALA A 123 15.42 -5.11 -6.28
N ALA A 124 15.07 -4.61 -5.09
CA ALA A 124 16.05 -4.21 -4.07
C ALA A 124 16.88 -5.40 -3.60
N GLU A 125 16.24 -6.53 -3.28
CA GLU A 125 16.89 -7.77 -2.85
C GLU A 125 17.86 -8.31 -3.92
N LEU A 126 17.49 -8.25 -5.20
CA LEU A 126 18.39 -8.66 -6.29
C LEU A 126 19.67 -7.83 -6.34
N ILE A 127 19.53 -6.51 -6.20
CA ILE A 127 20.67 -5.59 -6.16
C ILE A 127 21.54 -5.87 -4.93
N ASP A 128 20.91 -6.14 -3.78
CA ASP A 128 21.60 -6.45 -2.53
C ASP A 128 22.38 -7.76 -2.60
N ARG A 129 21.89 -8.73 -3.38
CA ARG A 129 22.59 -9.99 -3.69
C ARG A 129 23.63 -9.88 -4.81
N GLY A 130 23.90 -8.67 -5.32
CA GLY A 130 24.98 -8.41 -6.26
C GLY A 130 24.58 -8.44 -7.74
N VAL A 131 23.28 -8.49 -8.08
CA VAL A 131 22.86 -8.24 -9.46
C VAL A 131 23.15 -6.77 -9.79
N SER A 132 23.88 -6.54 -10.88
CA SER A 132 24.19 -5.17 -11.33
C SER A 132 22.91 -4.36 -11.48
N GLN A 133 22.91 -3.13 -10.96
CA GLN A 133 21.79 -2.20 -11.10
C GLN A 133 21.37 -2.00 -12.57
N SER A 134 22.34 -2.01 -13.50
CA SER A 134 22.12 -1.91 -14.95
C SER A 134 21.52 -3.16 -15.62
N SER A 135 21.25 -4.19 -14.82
CA SER A 135 20.57 -5.43 -15.20
C SER A 135 19.24 -5.63 -14.48
N VAL A 136 18.79 -4.62 -13.72
CA VAL A 136 17.47 -4.59 -13.09
C VAL A 136 16.69 -3.41 -13.68
N TYR A 137 15.44 -3.62 -14.04
CA TYR A 137 14.52 -2.62 -14.59
C TYR A 137 13.17 -2.80 -13.91
N ALA A 138 12.99 -2.18 -12.74
CA ALA A 138 11.77 -2.35 -11.97
C ALA A 138 10.82 -1.17 -12.18
N TYR A 139 9.67 -1.43 -12.79
CA TYR A 139 8.62 -0.43 -12.99
C TYR A 139 7.38 -0.86 -12.22
N THR A 140 7.12 -0.16 -11.14
CA THR A 140 6.09 -0.49 -10.17
C THR A 140 5.04 0.61 -10.16
N PHE A 141 3.77 0.23 -10.03
CA PHE A 141 2.65 1.15 -10.19
C PHE A 141 1.75 1.08 -8.96
N ALA A 142 1.35 2.25 -8.45
CA ALA A 142 0.59 2.34 -7.21
C ALA A 142 1.27 1.60 -6.05
N THR A 143 2.60 1.64 -5.98
CA THR A 143 3.39 0.89 -5.02
C THR A 143 3.11 1.40 -3.60
N PRO A 144 2.56 0.58 -2.69
CA PRO A 144 2.44 0.97 -1.29
C PRO A 144 3.83 1.13 -0.66
N ASN A 145 3.88 1.66 0.57
CA ASN A 145 5.13 1.70 1.32
C ASN A 145 5.52 0.29 1.77
N VAL A 146 6.79 -0.07 1.59
CA VAL A 146 7.30 -1.43 1.83
C VAL A 146 8.38 -1.50 2.91
N THR A 147 8.87 -0.36 3.40
CA THR A 147 9.92 -0.33 4.44
C THR A 147 9.85 0.91 5.33
N ILE A 148 10.23 0.76 6.60
CA ILE A 148 10.46 1.83 7.57
C ILE A 148 11.95 2.17 7.53
N ALA A 149 12.29 3.33 6.98
CA ALA A 149 13.67 3.83 6.97
C ALA A 149 13.68 5.32 6.68
N SER A 150 14.73 6.02 7.13
CA SER A 150 15.02 7.40 6.69
C SER A 150 15.00 7.51 5.16
N VAL A 151 14.60 8.68 4.64
CA VAL A 151 14.49 8.93 3.19
C VAL A 151 15.79 8.62 2.45
N SER A 152 16.95 9.00 3.01
CA SER A 152 18.26 8.71 2.42
C SER A 152 18.58 7.22 2.36
N SER A 153 18.08 6.42 3.31
CA SER A 153 18.32 4.97 3.36
C SER A 153 17.49 4.18 2.36
N ARG A 154 16.45 4.78 1.77
CA ARG A 154 15.60 4.12 0.74
C ARG A 154 16.23 4.13 -0.65
N ASN A 155 17.22 4.99 -0.89
CA ASN A 155 18.02 4.98 -2.10
C ASN A 155 19.44 5.51 -1.82
N PRO A 156 20.23 4.80 -1.00
CA PRO A 156 21.51 5.28 -0.51
C PRO A 156 22.47 5.44 -1.69
N SER A 157 22.94 6.67 -1.94
CA SER A 157 23.84 7.00 -3.05
C SER A 157 23.36 6.49 -4.43
N GLY A 158 22.03 6.41 -4.65
CA GLY A 158 21.47 5.94 -5.91
C GLY A 158 21.57 4.43 -6.15
N LYS A 159 21.84 3.63 -5.10
CA LYS A 159 21.96 2.16 -5.17
C LYS A 159 20.76 1.49 -5.86
N TYR A 160 19.56 2.04 -5.69
CA TYR A 160 18.31 1.51 -6.23
C TYR A 160 17.73 2.39 -7.35
N ASN A 161 18.56 3.13 -8.10
CA ASN A 161 18.09 4.04 -9.15
C ASN A 161 17.32 3.36 -10.30
N SER A 162 17.48 2.05 -10.47
CA SER A 162 16.75 1.25 -11.43
C SER A 162 15.35 0.82 -10.99
N ILE A 163 14.90 1.25 -9.80
CA ILE A 163 13.55 1.04 -9.31
C ILE A 163 12.76 2.33 -9.48
N PHE A 164 11.71 2.25 -10.30
CA PHE A 164 10.82 3.35 -10.68
C PHE A 164 9.44 3.05 -10.10
N ASN A 165 9.04 3.83 -9.09
CA ASN A 165 7.70 3.78 -8.49
C ASN A 165 6.85 4.88 -9.11
N ILE A 166 5.82 4.51 -9.86
CA ILE A 166 4.93 5.46 -10.52
C ILE A 166 3.63 5.51 -9.73
N CYS A 167 3.27 6.70 -9.25
CA CYS A 167 2.17 6.90 -8.30
C CYS A 167 1.23 8.01 -8.77
N ASN A 168 -0.07 7.79 -8.66
CA ASN A 168 -1.07 8.84 -8.81
C ASN A 168 -1.14 9.64 -7.49
N THR A 169 -1.07 10.96 -7.54
CA THR A 169 -1.15 11.82 -6.34
C THR A 169 -2.50 11.73 -5.63
N LEU A 170 -3.53 11.26 -6.33
CA LEU A 170 -4.88 11.08 -5.77
C LEU A 170 -5.13 9.66 -5.26
N ASP A 171 -4.15 8.78 -5.37
CA ASP A 171 -4.21 7.41 -4.90
C ASP A 171 -3.65 7.32 -3.47
N LEU A 172 -4.46 6.79 -2.56
CA LEU A 172 -4.10 6.62 -1.16
C LEU A 172 -3.13 5.45 -0.96
N VAL A 173 -3.15 4.44 -1.84
CA VAL A 173 -2.37 3.21 -1.66
C VAL A 173 -0.86 3.47 -1.60
N PRO A 174 -0.28 4.32 -2.46
CA PRO A 174 1.13 4.67 -2.38
C PRO A 174 1.59 5.35 -1.09
N LYS A 175 0.64 5.78 -0.24
CA LYS A 175 0.89 6.49 1.01
C LYS A 175 0.86 5.56 2.22
N VAL A 176 0.23 4.39 2.11
CA VAL A 176 0.08 3.46 3.24
C VAL A 176 1.09 2.31 3.18
N PRO A 177 1.45 1.70 4.32
CA PRO A 177 1.17 2.18 5.68
C PRO A 177 1.82 3.55 6.00
N LEU A 178 1.21 4.26 6.94
CA LEU A 178 1.76 5.46 7.59
C LEU A 178 2.16 5.08 9.02
N SER A 179 3.01 5.88 9.67
CA SER A 179 3.30 5.75 11.11
C SER A 179 3.01 7.07 11.80
N LEU A 180 2.48 6.99 13.02
CA LEU A 180 2.10 8.13 13.84
C LEU A 180 3.18 8.52 14.86
N THR A 181 4.13 7.62 15.14
CA THR A 181 4.95 7.67 16.37
C THR A 181 6.46 7.58 16.13
N SER A 182 6.94 7.21 14.93
CA SER A 182 8.37 7.03 14.65
C SER A 182 9.01 8.16 13.83
N THR A 183 10.30 8.42 14.08
CA THR A 183 11.13 9.31 13.27
C THR A 183 11.48 8.69 11.91
N ASP A 184 11.60 7.38 11.84
CA ASP A 184 11.65 6.65 10.58
C ASP A 184 10.24 6.54 10.02
N THR A 185 10.05 6.97 8.78
CA THR A 185 8.74 6.88 8.12
C THR A 185 8.70 5.68 7.20
N TRP A 186 7.49 5.24 6.90
CA TRP A 186 7.25 4.28 5.84
C TRP A 186 7.57 4.88 4.47
N GLY A 187 8.11 4.06 3.59
CA GLY A 187 8.46 4.42 2.23
C GLY A 187 8.75 3.23 1.35
N LYS A 188 9.34 3.49 0.20
CA LYS A 188 9.62 2.51 -0.85
C LYS A 188 11.03 2.71 -1.41
N TYR A 189 11.67 1.63 -1.85
CA TYR A 189 13.03 1.71 -2.39
C TYR A 189 13.05 2.37 -3.78
N GLY A 190 14.15 3.09 -4.07
CA GLY A 190 14.40 3.70 -5.37
C GLY A 190 13.73 5.06 -5.58
N ASN A 191 13.36 5.35 -6.82
CA ASN A 191 12.85 6.64 -7.24
C ASN A 191 11.32 6.63 -7.30
N THR A 192 10.68 7.69 -6.83
CA THR A 192 9.22 7.87 -6.94
C THR A 192 8.91 8.98 -7.93
N TYR A 193 8.00 8.69 -8.84
CA TYR A 193 7.51 9.59 -9.87
C TYR A 193 6.00 9.68 -9.74
N SER A 194 5.49 10.90 -9.73
CA SER A 194 4.06 11.13 -9.52
C SER A 194 3.38 11.75 -10.73
N PHE A 195 2.10 11.44 -10.90
CA PHE A 195 1.21 12.13 -11.83
C PHE A 195 -0.12 12.38 -11.15
N THR A 196 -0.96 13.24 -11.72
CA THR A 196 -2.29 13.51 -11.16
C THR A 196 -3.36 13.12 -12.17
N LYS A 197 -4.24 12.20 -11.78
CA LYS A 197 -5.42 11.83 -12.56
C LYS A 197 -6.59 11.48 -11.67
N GLU A 198 -7.70 12.18 -11.88
CA GLU A 198 -8.94 11.95 -11.16
C GLU A 198 -9.66 10.70 -11.66
N ALA A 199 -10.22 9.94 -10.72
CA ALA A 199 -11.17 8.89 -11.01
C ALA A 199 -12.61 9.45 -11.04
N SER A 200 -13.51 8.75 -11.72
CA SER A 200 -14.92 9.13 -11.84
C SER A 200 -15.82 8.63 -10.69
N SER A 201 -15.25 7.98 -9.67
CA SER A 201 -15.97 7.38 -8.55
C SER A 201 -15.62 8.07 -7.22
N SER A 202 -16.54 8.05 -6.27
CA SER A 202 -16.37 8.59 -4.91
C SER A 202 -15.65 7.63 -3.94
N SER A 203 -15.45 6.37 -4.33
CA SER A 203 -14.72 5.38 -3.52
C SER A 203 -13.33 5.89 -3.14
N ILE A 204 -12.91 5.61 -1.90
CA ILE A 204 -11.57 5.96 -1.40
C ILE A 204 -10.43 5.34 -2.23
N PHE A 205 -10.72 4.25 -2.95
CA PHE A 205 -9.77 3.56 -3.83
C PHE A 205 -10.00 3.83 -5.32
N ALA A 206 -10.86 4.77 -5.70
CA ALA A 206 -11.18 5.03 -7.11
C ALA A 206 -9.92 5.37 -7.94
N SER A 207 -9.03 6.20 -7.39
CA SER A 207 -7.77 6.61 -8.02
C SER A 207 -6.71 5.51 -8.09
N HIS A 208 -6.94 4.38 -7.42
CA HIS A 208 -6.07 3.21 -7.39
C HIS A 208 -6.29 2.25 -8.57
N ASN A 209 -7.24 2.54 -9.46
CA ASN A 209 -7.54 1.67 -10.59
C ASN A 209 -6.35 1.59 -11.57
N SER A 210 -5.88 0.38 -11.86
CA SER A 210 -4.76 0.16 -12.80
C SER A 210 -5.07 0.66 -14.22
N LEU A 211 -6.32 0.68 -14.66
CA LEU A 211 -6.71 1.26 -15.95
C LEU A 211 -6.53 2.77 -15.98
N LEU A 212 -6.66 3.45 -14.83
CA LEU A 212 -6.42 4.89 -14.73
C LEU A 212 -4.93 5.22 -14.93
N TYR A 213 -4.06 4.44 -14.31
CA TYR A 213 -2.61 4.51 -14.51
C TYR A 213 -2.22 4.21 -15.95
N LEU A 214 -2.82 3.17 -16.55
CA LEU A 214 -2.57 2.83 -17.95
C LEU A 214 -3.00 3.96 -18.89
N ASP A 215 -4.21 4.50 -18.70
CA ASP A 215 -4.74 5.60 -19.52
C ASP A 215 -3.90 6.87 -19.40
N PHE A 216 -3.36 7.21 -18.22
CA PHE A 216 -2.39 8.31 -18.13
C PHE A 216 -1.13 8.05 -18.96
N LEU A 217 -0.55 6.87 -18.83
CA LEU A 217 0.75 6.55 -19.42
C LEU A 217 0.69 6.34 -20.94
N THR A 218 -0.43 5.88 -21.50
CA THR A 218 -0.60 5.75 -22.96
C THR A 218 -0.66 7.10 -23.67
N GLN A 219 -1.00 8.16 -22.96
CA GLN A 219 -1.03 9.53 -23.50
C GLN A 219 0.37 10.17 -23.54
N GLN A 220 1.37 9.56 -22.88
CA GLN A 220 2.74 10.06 -22.84
C GLN A 220 3.58 9.42 -23.96
N ARG A 221 3.95 10.19 -25.00
CA ARG A 221 4.78 9.68 -26.12
C ARG A 221 6.18 9.21 -25.70
N SER A 222 6.72 9.81 -24.64
CA SER A 222 7.92 9.40 -23.88
C SER A 222 8.01 10.39 -22.71
N PRO A 223 7.49 10.03 -21.53
CA PRO A 223 7.55 10.97 -20.42
C PRO A 223 9.02 11.24 -20.09
N ASP A 224 9.42 12.51 -20.09
CA ASP A 224 10.63 12.94 -19.42
C ASP A 224 10.48 12.49 -17.96
N ILE A 225 11.18 11.43 -17.56
CA ILE A 225 11.05 10.85 -16.22
C ILE A 225 11.75 11.79 -15.23
N LYS A 226 11.05 12.86 -14.84
CA LYS A 226 11.38 13.82 -13.77
C LYS A 226 10.38 13.62 -12.64
N GLY A 227 10.72 14.03 -11.41
CA GLY A 227 9.95 13.71 -10.19
C GLY A 227 8.42 13.84 -10.31
N TYR A 228 7.91 14.84 -11.03
CA TYR A 228 6.51 14.94 -11.43
C TYR A 228 6.35 14.77 -12.95
N LEU A 229 5.49 13.86 -13.37
CA LEU A 229 5.27 13.46 -14.77
C LEU A 229 4.16 14.25 -15.47
N GLY A 230 3.46 15.14 -14.76
CA GLY A 230 2.32 15.90 -15.26
C GLY A 230 0.96 15.33 -14.85
N GLY A 231 -0.12 15.93 -15.34
CA GLY A 231 -1.49 15.55 -14.99
C GLY A 231 -2.42 16.75 -14.87
N THR A 232 -3.70 16.46 -14.69
CA THR A 232 -4.75 17.47 -14.50
C THR A 232 -5.66 17.08 -13.35
N LYS A 233 -6.12 18.08 -12.62
CA LYS A 233 -7.14 18.00 -11.58
C LYS A 233 -8.25 18.99 -11.96
N SER A 234 -9.52 18.62 -11.82
CA SER A 234 -10.62 19.55 -12.06
C SER A 234 -10.65 20.64 -10.98
N GLU A 235 -10.83 21.89 -11.39
CA GLU A 235 -10.92 23.06 -10.48
C GLU A 235 -12.11 22.94 -9.51
N SER A 236 -13.14 22.17 -9.86
CA SER A 236 -14.32 21.91 -9.03
C SER A 236 -14.08 20.91 -7.89
N VAL A 237 -12.94 20.21 -7.90
CA VAL A 237 -12.61 19.20 -6.89
C VAL A 237 -11.92 19.89 -5.72
N THR A 238 -12.72 20.28 -4.73
CA THR A 238 -12.26 21.03 -3.56
C THR A 238 -11.20 20.26 -2.78
N SER A 239 -10.34 20.97 -2.03
CA SER A 239 -9.35 20.34 -1.13
C SER A 239 -9.98 19.39 -0.11
N ALA A 240 -11.27 19.54 0.20
CA ALA A 240 -12.01 18.72 1.16
C ALA A 240 -12.13 17.25 0.73
N LEU A 241 -12.25 16.94 -0.56
CA LEU A 241 -12.34 15.56 -1.06
C LEU A 241 -11.01 14.78 -0.91
N PHE A 242 -9.93 15.47 -0.55
CA PHE A 242 -8.58 14.93 -0.38
C PHE A 242 -8.04 15.08 1.04
N LYS A 243 -8.89 15.57 1.95
CA LYS A 243 -8.60 15.57 3.39
C LYS A 243 -9.09 14.27 3.97
N PHE A 244 -8.20 13.60 4.68
CA PHE A 244 -8.45 12.38 5.39
C PHE A 244 -8.14 12.59 6.86
N TYR A 245 -8.75 11.79 7.71
CA TYR A 245 -8.30 11.63 9.09
C TYR A 245 -7.56 10.31 9.21
N LEU A 246 -6.33 10.39 9.72
CA LEU A 246 -5.55 9.24 10.15
C LEU A 246 -5.71 9.11 11.66
N THR A 247 -6.40 8.05 12.08
CA THR A 247 -6.64 7.74 13.48
C THR A 247 -5.74 6.59 13.89
N GLY A 248 -5.01 6.75 14.99
CA GLY A 248 -4.17 5.71 15.60
C GLY A 248 -4.63 5.34 16.99
N ILE A 249 -4.64 4.05 17.25
CA ILE A 249 -5.09 3.46 18.51
C ILE A 249 -4.05 2.43 18.92
N LEU A 250 -3.25 2.77 19.92
CA LEU A 250 -2.24 1.88 20.46
C LEU A 250 -2.81 1.26 21.73
N CYS A 251 -2.49 -0.02 21.99
CA CYS A 251 -2.82 -0.78 23.20
C CYS A 251 -4.11 -1.67 23.11
N PRO A 252 -4.41 -2.49 24.15
CA PRO A 252 -5.30 -3.64 24.03
C PRO A 252 -6.76 -3.20 24.17
N VAL A 253 -7.27 -2.64 23.09
CA VAL A 253 -8.69 -2.33 22.91
C VAL A 253 -9.18 -3.02 21.64
N ASP A 254 -10.37 -3.59 21.70
CA ASP A 254 -11.18 -3.85 20.52
C ASP A 254 -11.94 -2.56 20.17
N VAL A 255 -12.22 -2.36 18.88
CA VAL A 255 -12.80 -1.11 18.38
C VAL A 255 -13.95 -1.41 17.46
N ASP A 256 -15.14 -0.91 17.77
CA ASP A 256 -16.28 -0.88 16.86
C ASP A 256 -16.32 0.46 16.13
N ILE A 257 -16.52 0.42 14.81
CA ILE A 257 -16.62 1.59 13.95
C ILE A 257 -18.05 1.66 13.44
N ILE A 258 -18.75 2.72 13.83
CA ILE A 258 -20.17 2.93 13.56
C ILE A 258 -20.30 4.13 12.63
N ASP A 259 -21.11 4.02 11.58
CA ASP A 259 -21.32 5.13 10.65
C ASP A 259 -22.35 6.15 11.16
N SER A 260 -22.55 7.22 10.37
CA SER A 260 -23.53 8.27 10.70
C SER A 260 -24.99 7.82 10.81
N THR A 261 -25.34 6.63 10.30
CA THR A 261 -26.68 6.06 10.41
C THR A 261 -26.86 5.26 11.70
N GLY A 262 -25.78 5.01 12.44
CA GLY A 262 -25.76 4.19 13.65
C GLY A 262 -25.50 2.71 13.39
N GLU A 263 -25.13 2.33 12.16
CA GLU A 263 -24.82 0.96 11.80
C GLU A 263 -23.33 0.63 12.06
N LEU A 264 -23.08 -0.59 12.54
CA LEU A 264 -21.73 -1.13 12.68
C LEU A 264 -21.18 -1.47 11.28
N VAL A 265 -20.10 -0.81 10.88
CA VAL A 265 -19.52 -0.92 9.53
C VAL A 265 -18.13 -1.53 9.51
N ALA A 266 -17.42 -1.52 10.63
CA ALA A 266 -16.15 -2.23 10.75
C ALA A 266 -15.76 -2.43 12.21
N GLN A 267 -14.81 -3.33 12.44
CA GLN A 267 -14.29 -3.62 13.78
C GLN A 267 -12.78 -3.89 13.75
N PHE A 268 -12.12 -3.67 14.88
CA PHE A 268 -10.88 -4.35 15.23
C PHE A 268 -11.16 -5.31 16.38
N ILE A 269 -10.88 -6.59 16.18
CA ILE A 269 -11.01 -7.63 17.22
C ILE A 269 -9.65 -8.33 17.34
N ASN A 270 -9.05 -8.34 18.53
CA ASN A 270 -7.71 -8.90 18.76
C ASN A 270 -6.66 -8.35 17.78
N ASN A 271 -6.68 -7.03 17.55
CA ASN A 271 -5.84 -6.32 16.58
C ASN A 271 -6.10 -6.64 15.10
N GLU A 272 -7.11 -7.43 14.78
CA GLU A 272 -7.47 -7.75 13.40
C GLU A 272 -8.63 -6.91 12.90
N PRO A 273 -8.48 -6.21 11.76
CA PRO A 273 -9.55 -5.44 11.15
C PRO A 273 -10.56 -6.33 10.40
N TYR A 274 -11.84 -6.03 10.57
CA TYR A 274 -12.97 -6.67 9.90
C TYR A 274 -13.87 -5.60 9.27
N TYR A 275 -14.15 -5.72 7.98
CA TYR A 275 -15.12 -4.86 7.29
C TYR A 275 -16.51 -5.50 7.31
N ILE A 276 -17.53 -4.66 7.45
CA ILE A 276 -18.95 -5.01 7.42
C ILE A 276 -19.63 -4.07 6.41
N ASN A 277 -20.69 -4.52 5.74
CA ASN A 277 -21.50 -3.67 4.84
C ASN A 277 -20.70 -2.91 3.74
N ASN A 278 -19.65 -3.53 3.18
CA ASN A 278 -18.78 -2.94 2.16
C ASN A 278 -18.06 -1.65 2.59
N ALA A 279 -17.83 -1.47 3.90
CA ALA A 279 -17.20 -0.27 4.43
C ALA A 279 -15.79 -0.01 3.87
N GLU A 280 -15.13 -1.02 3.30
CA GLU A 280 -13.85 -0.89 2.60
C GLU A 280 -13.87 0.06 1.40
N GLU A 281 -15.03 0.47 0.91
CA GLU A 281 -15.11 1.52 -0.12
C GLU A 281 -14.90 2.94 0.45
N THR A 282 -14.99 3.10 1.77
CA THR A 282 -14.98 4.38 2.48
C THR A 282 -13.93 4.47 3.58
N LEU A 283 -13.50 3.32 4.12
CA LEU A 283 -12.52 3.20 5.19
C LEU A 283 -11.29 2.41 4.74
N VAL A 284 -10.15 2.77 5.33
CA VAL A 284 -8.93 1.97 5.27
C VAL A 284 -8.52 1.59 6.68
N LEU A 285 -8.48 0.30 6.95
CA LEU A 285 -8.18 -0.25 8.26
C LEU A 285 -6.92 -1.07 8.19
N TYR A 286 -5.97 -0.76 9.07
CA TYR A 286 -4.73 -1.50 9.12
C TYR A 286 -4.04 -1.38 10.49
N THR A 287 -3.42 -2.44 11.00
CA THR A 287 -2.55 -2.54 12.19
C THR A 287 -1.04 -2.53 11.85
N ILE A 288 -0.17 -2.12 12.77
CA ILE A 288 1.28 -2.34 12.69
C ILE A 288 1.70 -2.84 14.07
N GLY A 289 2.11 -4.10 14.18
CA GLY A 289 2.26 -4.72 15.49
C GLY A 289 0.92 -4.75 16.23
N ASP A 290 0.81 -4.03 17.33
CA ASP A 290 -0.41 -3.85 18.14
C ASP A 290 -1.12 -2.50 17.90
N GLU A 291 -0.53 -1.61 17.11
CA GLU A 291 -1.07 -0.29 16.79
C GLU A 291 -2.14 -0.40 15.68
N LYS A 292 -3.35 0.09 15.90
CA LYS A 292 -4.45 0.06 14.92
C LYS A 292 -4.60 1.43 14.25
N TYR A 293 -4.88 1.42 12.96
CA TYR A 293 -4.99 2.61 12.14
C TYR A 293 -6.29 2.60 11.33
N ILE A 294 -6.96 3.75 11.33
CA ILE A 294 -8.17 4.01 10.53
C ILE A 294 -7.89 5.23 9.67
N ILE A 295 -8.09 5.11 8.36
CA ILE A 295 -8.14 6.26 7.46
C ILE A 295 -9.57 6.39 6.93
N SER A 296 -10.15 7.56 7.16
CA SER A 296 -11.46 7.93 6.65
C SER A 296 -11.36 9.28 5.94
N ARG A 297 -12.29 9.56 5.03
CA ARG A 297 -12.41 10.90 4.46
C ARG A 297 -12.89 11.86 5.54
N ALA A 298 -12.35 13.08 5.56
CA ALA A 298 -12.69 14.08 6.57
C ALA A 298 -14.17 14.53 6.47
N ASP A 299 -14.85 14.33 5.34
CA ASP A 299 -16.27 14.62 5.14
C ASP A 299 -17.21 13.49 5.63
N SER A 300 -16.69 12.34 6.05
CA SER A 300 -17.45 11.18 6.50
C SER A 300 -17.42 11.09 8.03
N ASN A 301 -18.56 10.93 8.70
CA ASN A 301 -18.63 10.84 10.16
C ASN A 301 -18.65 9.37 10.62
N TYR A 302 -17.84 9.05 11.63
CA TYR A 302 -17.83 7.76 12.30
C TYR A 302 -17.75 7.93 13.82
N THR A 303 -18.40 7.02 14.54
CA THR A 303 -18.27 6.88 15.98
C THR A 303 -17.43 5.64 16.27
N LEU A 304 -16.34 5.83 17.01
CA LEU A 304 -15.44 4.78 17.46
C LEU A 304 -15.81 4.39 18.89
N LYS A 305 -16.19 3.13 19.11
CA LYS A 305 -16.37 2.58 20.47
C LYS A 305 -15.20 1.67 20.80
N PHE A 306 -14.57 1.92 21.93
CA PHE A 306 -13.40 1.20 22.40
C PHE A 306 -13.80 0.32 23.56
N THR A 307 -13.38 -0.95 23.54
CA THR A 307 -13.55 -1.88 24.65
C THR A 307 -12.18 -2.39 25.09
N ALA A 308 -11.75 -2.04 26.31
CA ALA A 308 -10.49 -2.51 26.86
C ALA A 308 -10.50 -4.03 27.05
N THR A 309 -9.60 -4.73 26.38
CA THR A 309 -9.45 -6.18 26.49
C THR A 309 -8.47 -6.59 27.58
N ASP A 310 -7.59 -5.67 28.00
CA ASP A 310 -6.66 -5.85 29.12
C ASP A 310 -6.49 -4.55 29.92
N SER A 311 -5.82 -4.64 31.06
CA SER A 311 -5.40 -3.49 31.86
C SER A 311 -4.11 -2.89 31.32
N GLY A 312 -3.92 -1.58 31.50
CA GLY A 312 -2.74 -0.88 30.98
C GLY A 312 -3.05 0.58 30.69
N SER A 313 -2.52 1.08 29.59
CA SER A 313 -2.82 2.41 29.06
C SER A 313 -3.13 2.33 27.58
N MET A 314 -3.78 3.34 27.01
CA MET A 314 -4.01 3.52 25.57
C MET A 314 -3.49 4.89 25.13
N ASP A 315 -2.85 4.92 23.96
CA ASP A 315 -2.63 6.17 23.23
C ASP A 315 -3.62 6.23 22.07
N TYR A 316 -4.37 7.33 21.98
CA TYR A 316 -5.35 7.59 20.94
C TYR A 316 -5.02 8.91 20.24
N ILE A 317 -4.89 8.88 18.92
CA ILE A 317 -4.38 10.00 18.13
C ILE A 317 -5.26 10.19 16.90
N VAL A 318 -5.64 11.43 16.61
CA VAL A 318 -6.32 11.80 15.36
C VAL A 318 -5.50 12.90 14.66
N GLN A 319 -5.17 12.66 13.39
CA GLN A 319 -4.36 13.57 12.58
C GLN A 319 -5.07 13.91 11.28
N ASP A 320 -4.93 15.16 10.84
CA ASP A 320 -5.29 15.55 9.48
C ASP A 320 -4.22 15.00 8.53
N PHE A 321 -4.68 14.38 7.44
CA PHE A 321 -3.83 13.89 6.37
C PHE A 321 -4.31 14.40 5.02
N ASN A 322 -3.47 15.16 4.33
CA ASN A 322 -3.75 15.65 2.98
C ASN A 322 -2.95 14.84 1.96
N ILE A 323 -3.64 14.04 1.13
CA ILE A 323 -2.96 13.14 0.18
C ILE A 323 -2.23 13.87 -0.95
N LEU A 324 -2.57 15.14 -1.19
CA LEU A 324 -1.96 15.95 -2.24
C LEU A 324 -0.61 16.52 -1.82
N SER A 325 -0.55 17.09 -0.62
CA SER A 325 0.67 17.71 -0.10
C SER A 325 1.56 16.74 0.68
N ASP A 326 1.06 15.54 0.98
CA ASP A 326 1.67 14.62 1.96
C ASP A 326 1.86 15.26 3.35
N GLU A 327 1.12 16.33 3.62
CA GLU A 327 1.15 17.00 4.91
C GLU A 327 0.28 16.22 5.89
N VAL A 328 0.91 15.88 7.01
CA VAL A 328 0.27 15.30 8.18
C VAL A 328 0.43 16.29 9.32
N SER A 329 -0.68 16.71 9.92
CA SER A 329 -0.64 17.54 11.13
C SER A 329 -1.34 16.83 12.26
N VAL A 330 -0.62 16.63 13.37
CA VAL A 330 -1.22 16.07 14.59
C VAL A 330 -2.21 17.07 15.14
N THR A 331 -3.48 16.69 15.15
CA THR A 331 -4.55 17.61 15.53
C THR A 331 -5.01 17.33 16.97
N LYS A 332 -5.05 16.05 17.38
CA LYS A 332 -5.40 15.66 18.75
C LYS A 332 -4.68 14.38 19.19
N SER A 333 -4.32 14.34 20.48
CA SER A 333 -3.72 13.16 21.09
C SER A 333 -4.17 13.05 22.55
N PHE A 334 -4.63 11.85 22.91
CA PHE A 334 -4.92 11.42 24.27
C PHE A 334 -3.88 10.37 24.63
N LYS A 335 -2.95 10.72 25.53
CA LYS A 335 -1.84 9.85 25.91
C LYS A 335 -2.07 9.20 27.26
N ASN A 336 -1.57 7.98 27.41
CA ASN A 336 -1.60 7.22 28.66
C ASN A 336 -3.01 7.11 29.26
N VAL A 337 -4.04 6.94 28.43
CA VAL A 337 -5.42 6.78 28.90
C VAL A 337 -5.51 5.47 29.69
N PRO A 338 -5.79 5.49 31.00
CA PRO A 338 -5.73 4.28 31.83
C PRO A 338 -6.84 3.30 31.43
N LEU A 339 -6.48 2.03 31.28
CA LEU A 339 -7.37 0.94 30.94
C LEU A 339 -7.51 -0.04 32.10
N THR A 340 -8.73 -0.53 32.29
CA THR A 340 -9.07 -1.73 33.06
C THR A 340 -9.93 -2.61 32.16
N THR A 341 -9.76 -3.92 32.20
CA THR A 341 -10.53 -4.86 31.37
C THR A 341 -12.03 -4.57 31.45
N GLY A 342 -12.69 -4.47 30.29
CA GLY A 342 -14.11 -4.15 30.15
C GLY A 342 -14.44 -2.66 30.14
N LYS A 343 -13.49 -1.75 30.42
CA LYS A 343 -13.71 -0.31 30.31
C LYS A 343 -14.11 0.09 28.90
N GLN A 344 -15.18 0.87 28.78
CA GLN A 344 -15.71 1.33 27.50
C GLN A 344 -15.51 2.83 27.32
N MET A 345 -15.13 3.22 26.11
CA MET A 345 -14.95 4.61 25.72
C MET A 345 -15.53 4.86 24.33
N ILE A 346 -15.78 6.13 24.00
CA ILE A 346 -16.32 6.54 22.71
C ILE A 346 -15.67 7.83 22.23
N SER A 347 -15.47 7.96 20.91
CA SER A 347 -15.02 9.19 20.25
C SER A 347 -15.70 9.30 18.88
N ASP A 348 -15.97 10.54 18.44
CA ASP A 348 -16.55 10.83 17.14
C ASP A 348 -15.48 11.47 16.25
N VAL A 349 -15.26 10.88 15.08
CA VAL A 349 -14.23 11.29 14.12
C VAL A 349 -14.89 11.56 12.78
N GLY A 350 -14.54 12.67 12.13
CA GLY A 350 -15.05 12.97 10.79
C GLY A 350 -16.18 13.99 10.70
N GLY A 351 -16.53 14.31 9.45
CA GLY A 351 -17.59 15.22 9.01
C GLY A 351 -17.65 16.55 9.77
N THR A 352 -18.56 16.68 10.75
CA THR A 352 -18.74 17.94 11.49
C THR A 352 -17.74 18.15 12.63
N VAL A 353 -17.02 17.09 13.02
CA VAL A 353 -16.00 17.14 14.06
C VAL A 353 -14.65 17.35 13.38
N SER A 354 -14.04 18.50 13.63
CA SER A 354 -12.64 18.73 13.23
C SER A 354 -11.74 17.84 14.06
N ALA A 355 -10.61 17.37 13.51
CA ALA A 355 -9.70 16.54 14.29
C ALA A 355 -9.21 17.21 15.59
N SER A 356 -9.13 18.56 15.66
CA SER A 356 -8.78 19.31 16.88
C SER A 356 -9.85 19.25 17.97
N ASP A 357 -11.12 19.16 17.55
CA ASP A 357 -12.28 19.18 18.43
C ASP A 357 -12.67 17.78 18.91
N ASP A 358 -11.94 16.74 18.48
CA ASP A 358 -12.16 15.38 18.91
C ASP A 358 -12.08 15.24 20.45
N ARG A 359 -12.92 14.35 20.97
CA ARG A 359 -13.14 14.08 22.39
C ARG A 359 -13.27 12.59 22.60
N LEU A 360 -12.65 12.12 23.68
CA LEU A 360 -12.77 10.75 24.17
C LEU A 360 -13.56 10.76 25.48
N TYR A 361 -14.69 10.05 25.51
CA TYR A 361 -15.55 9.94 26.68
C TYR A 361 -15.53 8.52 27.23
N VAL A 362 -15.53 8.37 28.56
CA VAL A 362 -15.76 7.08 29.21
C VAL A 362 -17.27 6.87 29.31
N THR A 363 -17.79 5.78 28.74
CA THR A 363 -19.23 5.51 28.70
C THR A 363 -19.65 4.52 29.79
N GLU A 364 -18.77 3.59 30.15
CA GLU A 364 -18.96 2.66 31.25
C GLU A 364 -17.60 2.41 31.95
N SER A 365 -17.62 2.39 33.29
CA SER A 365 -16.49 1.93 34.10
C SER A 365 -16.93 0.67 34.84
N PRO A 366 -16.15 -0.42 34.80
CA PRO A 366 -16.48 -1.67 35.49
C PRO A 366 -16.57 -1.52 37.00
#